data_AF-A0A127EW20-F1
#
_entry.id   AF-A0A127EW20-F1
#
_cell.length_a   1.000
_cell.length_b   1.000
_cell.length_c   1.000
_cell.angle_alpha   90.00
_cell.angle_beta   90.00
_cell.angle_gamma   90.00
#
_symmetry.space_group_name_H-M   'P 1'
#
loop_
_entity.id
_entity.type
_entity.pdbx_description
1 polymer ?
#
loop_
_entity_poly.entity_id
_entity_poly.type
_entity_poly.pdbx_seq_one_letter_code
_entity_poly.pdbx_strand_id
1 'polypeptide(L)'
;MPSSLRSNHFILQAFDCDLWCPIAQTLFHVADIEALRAILAGDVDHDPELHHLYYPDDDQLAKLVAHLGVKFDRSEFKSTDLTVELFRWEPLNEAPYLIHTRYELPLLLDGRKKLARMTHAYPPMTFDGEHRFDQWVDKGMLHREVVIEPFDVPAKGYLGTRTVFYTPKGEEWRIPAHKLIWRASAKGWNETFERLEGMLFGYEDWQCDWWIDHLSQRGRRWRQNAPVESETPAG
;
A
#
# COMPACT_ATOMS: atom_id res chain seq x y z
N MET A 1 -12.74 -16.60 -21.26
CA MET A 1 -11.52 -16.75 -20.43
C MET A 1 -11.97 -17.28 -19.09
N PRO A 2 -11.37 -18.38 -18.60
CA PRO A 2 -11.90 -19.12 -17.47
C PRO A 2 -11.79 -18.28 -16.20
N SER A 3 -12.83 -18.37 -15.36
CA SER A 3 -12.87 -18.05 -13.93
C SER A 3 -11.60 -17.39 -13.38
N SER A 4 -11.70 -16.12 -12.98
CA SER A 4 -10.84 -15.57 -11.93
C SER A 4 -11.00 -16.50 -10.73
N LEU A 5 -10.17 -17.54 -10.64
CA LEU A 5 -9.98 -18.33 -9.43
C LEU A 5 -9.56 -17.30 -8.38
N ARG A 6 -10.52 -16.88 -7.56
CA ARG A 6 -10.25 -16.15 -6.33
C ARG A 6 -9.22 -17.01 -5.61
N SER A 7 -7.99 -16.54 -5.57
CA SER A 7 -6.92 -17.36 -5.02
C SER A 7 -7.24 -17.51 -3.53
N ASN A 8 -7.36 -18.74 -3.05
CA ASN A 8 -7.43 -19.01 -1.61
C ASN A 8 -6.03 -19.02 -1.01
N HIS A 9 -5.17 -18.13 -1.50
CA HIS A 9 -3.85 -17.91 -0.95
C HIS A 9 -3.88 -16.71 -0.02
N PHE A 10 -3.16 -16.84 1.07
CA PHE A 10 -3.06 -15.82 2.11
C PHE A 10 -1.58 -15.62 2.43
N ILE A 11 -1.25 -14.39 2.80
CA ILE A 11 0.05 -14.02 3.31
C ILE A 11 -0.08 -13.80 4.80
N LEU A 12 0.74 -14.53 5.57
CA LEU A 12 1.03 -14.21 6.96
C LEU A 12 2.37 -13.49 7.01
N GLN A 13 2.41 -12.33 7.65
CA GLN A 13 3.53 -11.41 7.63
C GLN A 13 3.93 -10.99 9.05
N ALA A 14 5.24 -10.86 9.28
CA ALA A 14 5.78 -10.11 10.39
C ALA A 14 6.12 -8.68 9.93
N PHE A 15 5.45 -7.67 10.47
CA PHE A 15 5.71 -6.27 10.21
C PHE A 15 6.45 -5.63 11.37
N ASP A 16 7.64 -5.09 11.11
CA ASP A 16 8.48 -4.44 12.10
C ASP A 16 8.09 -2.95 12.20
N CYS A 17 7.59 -2.55 13.36
CA CYS A 17 7.11 -1.19 13.61
C CYS A 17 8.27 -0.19 13.84
N ASP A 18 9.47 -0.67 14.17
CA ASP A 18 10.67 0.16 14.29
C ASP A 18 11.29 0.47 12.93
N LEU A 19 11.40 -0.54 12.07
CA LEU A 19 11.87 -0.41 10.69
C LEU A 19 10.78 0.10 9.75
N TRP A 20 9.52 0.02 10.18
CA TRP A 20 8.33 0.38 9.43
C TRP A 20 8.22 -0.38 8.09
N CYS A 21 8.48 -1.69 8.11
CA CYS A 21 8.36 -2.54 6.94
C CYS A 21 8.13 -4.02 7.30
N PRO A 22 7.63 -4.83 6.35
CA PRO A 22 7.65 -6.27 6.50
C PRO A 22 9.09 -6.80 6.60
N ILE A 23 9.32 -7.78 7.47
CA ILE A 23 10.62 -8.45 7.61
C ILE A 23 10.57 -9.95 7.31
N ALA A 24 9.37 -10.53 7.30
CA ALA A 24 9.13 -11.91 6.90
C ALA A 24 7.71 -12.07 6.39
N GLN A 25 7.54 -12.94 5.40
CA GLN A 25 6.25 -13.28 4.83
C GLN A 25 6.23 -14.77 4.50
N THR A 26 5.09 -15.42 4.73
CA THR A 26 4.82 -16.78 4.25
C THR A 26 3.52 -16.79 3.48
N LEU A 27 3.58 -17.30 2.26
CA LEU A 27 2.42 -17.57 1.42
C LEU A 27 1.93 -18.98 1.70
N PHE A 28 0.63 -19.15 1.93
CA PHE A 28 0.02 -20.45 2.13
C PHE A 28 -1.36 -20.52 1.49
N HIS A 29 -1.78 -21.75 1.15
CA HIS A 29 -3.08 -22.02 0.56
C HIS A 29 -4.07 -22.49 1.64
N VAL A 30 -5.30 -21.99 1.56
CA VAL A 30 -6.39 -22.32 2.48
C VAL A 30 -7.45 -23.11 1.71
N ALA A 31 -7.51 -24.41 1.97
CA ALA A 31 -8.49 -25.28 1.32
C ALA A 31 -9.92 -25.04 1.82
N ASP A 32 -10.06 -24.72 3.11
CA ASP A 32 -11.33 -24.45 3.78
C ASP A 32 -11.31 -23.03 4.36
N ILE A 33 -12.01 -22.11 3.70
CA ILE A 33 -12.12 -20.72 4.15
C ILE A 33 -12.89 -20.61 5.47
N GLU A 34 -13.88 -21.48 5.71
CA GLU A 34 -14.64 -21.46 6.96
C GLU A 34 -13.78 -21.88 8.15
N ALA A 35 -12.84 -22.81 7.95
CA ALA A 35 -11.84 -23.13 8.96
C ALA A 35 -10.97 -21.91 9.32
N LEU A 36 -10.53 -21.13 8.33
CA LEU A 36 -9.77 -19.89 8.58
C LEU A 36 -10.63 -18.85 9.30
N ARG A 37 -11.89 -18.67 8.89
CA ARG A 37 -12.84 -17.76 9.56
C ARG A 37 -13.09 -18.15 11.01
N ALA A 38 -13.21 -19.44 11.30
CA ALA A 38 -13.39 -19.94 12.65
C ALA A 38 -12.17 -19.68 13.55
N ILE A 39 -10.96 -19.67 12.99
CA ILE A 39 -9.74 -19.27 13.72
C ILE A 39 -9.78 -17.77 14.04
N LEU A 40 -10.15 -16.93 13.07
CA LEU A 40 -10.19 -15.46 13.19
C LEU A 40 -11.45 -14.92 13.91
N ALA A 41 -12.18 -15.77 14.65
CA ALA A 41 -13.52 -15.50 15.19
C ALA A 41 -13.70 -14.07 15.74
N GLY A 42 -14.83 -13.42 15.40
CA GLY A 42 -15.19 -12.07 15.84
C GLY A 42 -14.73 -10.94 14.93
N ASP A 43 -13.58 -11.08 14.26
CA ASP A 43 -13.02 -10.03 13.38
C ASP A 43 -13.53 -10.09 11.93
N VAL A 44 -14.26 -11.16 11.58
CA VAL A 44 -14.61 -11.51 10.18
C VAL A 44 -16.10 -11.41 9.86
N ASP A 45 -16.94 -10.99 10.81
CA ASP A 45 -18.41 -11.01 10.66
C ASP A 45 -18.92 -10.12 9.52
N HIS A 46 -18.20 -9.04 9.23
CA HIS A 46 -18.53 -8.09 8.17
C HIS A 46 -17.69 -8.29 6.90
N ASP A 47 -16.84 -9.34 6.86
CA ASP A 47 -15.96 -9.65 5.74
C ASP A 47 -15.89 -11.17 5.49
N PRO A 48 -16.96 -11.77 4.93
CA PRO A 48 -17.04 -13.21 4.72
C PRO A 48 -16.00 -13.73 3.71
N GLU A 49 -15.46 -12.85 2.86
CA GLU A 49 -14.47 -13.22 1.85
C GLU A 49 -13.03 -12.95 2.31
N LEU A 50 -12.81 -12.40 3.50
CA LEU A 50 -11.49 -12.16 4.08
C LEU A 50 -10.59 -11.24 3.23
N HIS A 51 -11.12 -10.11 2.78
CA HIS A 51 -10.39 -9.09 2.01
C HIS A 51 -9.65 -8.08 2.89
N HIS A 52 -9.97 -8.02 4.18
CA HIS A 52 -9.35 -7.11 5.13
C HIS A 52 -7.97 -7.58 5.59
N LEU A 53 -7.27 -6.67 6.28
CA LEU A 53 -6.08 -6.97 7.04
C LEU A 53 -6.50 -7.40 8.45
N TYR A 54 -5.98 -8.55 8.88
CA TYR A 54 -6.22 -9.13 10.21
C TYR A 54 -4.94 -9.13 11.03
N TYR A 55 -5.09 -9.11 12.34
CA TYR A 55 -3.98 -9.11 13.30
C TYR A 55 -4.13 -10.30 14.25
N PRO A 56 -3.71 -11.51 13.83
CA PRO A 56 -3.88 -12.69 14.66
C PRO A 56 -3.18 -12.55 16.01
N ASP A 57 -3.88 -12.86 17.10
CA ASP A 57 -3.26 -13.02 18.41
C ASP A 57 -2.43 -14.32 18.51
N ASP A 58 -1.76 -14.53 19.64
CA ASP A 58 -0.89 -15.70 19.83
C ASP A 58 -1.63 -17.05 19.75
N ASP A 59 -2.88 -17.12 20.20
CA ASP A 59 -3.70 -18.34 20.13
C ASP A 59 -4.18 -18.60 18.70
N GLN A 60 -4.62 -17.56 18.01
CA GLN A 60 -4.98 -17.62 16.59
C GLN A 60 -3.77 -18.01 15.76
N LEU A 61 -2.59 -17.44 16.02
CA LEU A 61 -1.35 -17.78 15.33
C LEU A 61 -0.95 -19.24 15.57
N ALA A 62 -1.03 -19.73 16.81
CA ALA A 62 -0.78 -21.14 17.12
C ALA A 62 -1.74 -22.07 16.36
N LYS A 63 -3.01 -21.69 16.24
CA LYS A 63 -4.00 -22.43 15.45
C LYS A 63 -3.67 -22.40 13.95
N LEU A 64 -3.26 -21.27 13.39
CA LEU A 64 -2.84 -21.17 11.99
C LEU A 64 -1.65 -22.10 11.69
N VAL A 65 -0.63 -22.10 12.56
CA VAL A 65 0.55 -22.98 12.42
C VAL A 65 0.15 -24.45 12.51
N ALA A 66 -0.66 -24.82 13.51
CA ALA A 66 -1.03 -26.20 13.76
C ALA A 66 -2.03 -26.79 12.75
N HIS A 67 -3.04 -26.00 12.35
CA HIS A 67 -4.16 -26.49 11.53
C HIS A 67 -3.95 -26.27 10.04
N LEU A 68 -3.23 -25.22 9.64
CA LEU A 68 -2.99 -24.87 8.24
C LEU A 68 -1.54 -25.12 7.80
N GLY A 69 -0.70 -25.66 8.69
CA GLY A 69 0.69 -26.04 8.39
C GLY A 69 1.58 -24.85 8.03
N VAL A 70 1.22 -23.66 8.50
CA VAL A 70 1.96 -22.42 8.23
C VAL A 70 3.30 -22.47 8.96
N LYS A 71 4.40 -22.20 8.24
CA LYS A 71 5.73 -22.06 8.85
C LYS A 71 5.94 -20.61 9.25
N PHE A 72 5.66 -20.31 10.52
CA PHE A 72 5.87 -18.99 11.07
C PHE A 72 6.16 -19.12 12.57
N ASP A 73 7.34 -18.68 12.99
CA ASP A 73 7.74 -18.67 14.40
C ASP A 73 8.12 -17.25 14.81
N ARG A 74 7.28 -16.63 15.65
CA ARG A 74 7.47 -15.28 16.18
C ARG A 74 8.79 -15.12 16.92
N SER A 75 9.33 -16.20 17.51
CA SER A 75 10.56 -16.20 18.30
C SER A 75 11.83 -16.13 17.45
N GLU A 76 11.75 -16.41 16.15
CA GLU A 76 12.87 -16.25 15.22
C GLU A 76 13.24 -14.77 14.98
N PHE A 77 12.32 -13.85 15.27
CA PHE A 77 12.52 -12.43 15.03
C PHE A 77 13.04 -11.72 16.28
N LYS A 78 14.17 -11.01 16.13
CA LYS A 78 14.80 -10.23 17.21
C LYS A 78 14.05 -8.95 17.57
N SER A 79 13.14 -8.49 16.71
CA SER A 79 12.47 -7.20 16.91
C SER A 79 11.44 -7.29 18.03
N THR A 80 11.43 -6.26 18.88
CA THR A 80 10.57 -6.18 20.06
C THR A 80 9.22 -5.58 19.74
N ASP A 81 9.12 -4.78 18.68
CA ASP A 81 7.90 -4.11 18.23
C ASP A 81 7.50 -4.67 16.85
N LEU A 82 6.92 -5.88 16.84
CA LEU A 82 6.39 -6.49 15.63
C LEU A 82 4.91 -6.76 15.77
N THR A 83 4.23 -6.53 14.66
CA THR A 83 2.84 -6.88 14.43
C THR A 83 2.78 -8.08 13.49
N VAL A 84 1.98 -9.07 13.84
CA VAL A 84 1.67 -10.20 12.94
C VAL A 84 0.40 -9.86 12.18
N GLU A 85 0.47 -10.03 10.87
CA GLU A 85 -0.57 -9.58 9.96
C GLU A 85 -0.95 -10.70 8.99
N LEU A 86 -2.24 -10.86 8.77
CA LEU A 86 -2.79 -11.81 7.82
C LEU A 86 -3.67 -11.09 6.82
N PHE A 87 -3.44 -11.32 5.54
CA PHE A 87 -4.27 -10.77 4.46
C PHE A 87 -4.31 -11.72 3.27
N ARG A 88 -5.36 -11.63 2.47
CA ARG A 88 -5.50 -12.41 1.25
C ARG A 88 -4.45 -11.97 0.23
N TRP A 89 -3.89 -12.94 -0.51
CA TRP A 89 -3.00 -12.65 -1.62
C TRP A 89 -3.80 -12.04 -2.77
N GLU A 90 -3.36 -10.86 -3.22
CA GLU A 90 -4.01 -10.09 -4.26
C GLU A 90 -3.23 -10.17 -5.58
N PRO A 91 -3.87 -9.93 -6.74
CA PRO A 91 -3.19 -9.81 -8.04
C PRO A 91 -1.93 -8.95 -8.05
N LEU A 92 -1.90 -7.92 -7.21
CA LEU A 92 -0.74 -7.03 -7.05
C LEU A 92 0.52 -7.81 -6.64
N ASN A 93 0.36 -8.88 -5.87
CA ASN A 93 1.43 -9.73 -5.37
C ASN A 93 2.00 -10.70 -6.43
N GLU A 94 1.50 -10.67 -7.68
CA GLU A 94 2.07 -11.42 -8.82
C GLU A 94 3.33 -10.78 -9.39
N ALA A 95 3.64 -9.54 -9.02
CA ALA A 95 4.80 -8.83 -9.55
C ALA A 95 6.09 -9.63 -9.27
N PRO A 96 6.94 -9.86 -10.30
CA PRO A 96 8.21 -10.57 -10.14
C PRO A 96 9.29 -9.70 -9.50
N TYR A 97 8.90 -8.58 -8.89
CA TYR A 97 9.77 -7.63 -8.21
C TYR A 97 9.08 -7.11 -6.96
N LEU A 98 9.88 -6.54 -6.06
CA LEU A 98 9.38 -5.92 -4.85
C LEU A 98 8.59 -4.65 -5.19
N ILE A 99 7.28 -4.68 -5.00
CA ILE A 99 6.44 -3.48 -5.02
C ILE A 99 6.75 -2.67 -3.76
N HIS A 100 6.95 -1.36 -3.94
CA HIS A 100 7.42 -0.47 -2.89
C HIS A 100 6.43 -0.23 -1.74
N THR A 101 5.16 -0.65 -1.91
CA THR A 101 4.10 -0.46 -0.92
C THR A 101 4.47 -1.14 0.39
N ARG A 102 4.42 -0.40 1.50
CA ARG A 102 4.87 -0.81 2.85
C ARG A 102 6.37 -1.04 3.03
N TYR A 103 7.16 -0.82 1.99
CA TYR A 103 8.62 -0.81 2.03
C TYR A 103 9.16 0.60 1.75
N GLU A 104 8.31 1.64 1.85
CA GLU A 104 8.67 2.98 1.40
C GLU A 104 9.85 3.55 2.18
N LEU A 105 9.83 3.41 3.52
CA LEU A 105 10.89 3.93 4.37
C LEU A 105 12.24 3.25 4.09
N PRO A 106 12.39 1.92 4.23
CA PRO A 106 13.68 1.29 3.99
C PRO A 106 14.17 1.48 2.56
N LEU A 107 13.28 1.47 1.55
CA LEU A 107 13.69 1.67 0.16
C LEU A 107 14.06 3.12 -0.17
N LEU A 108 13.50 4.11 0.52
CA LEU A 108 13.97 5.51 0.42
C LEU A 108 15.39 5.63 0.98
N LEU A 109 15.67 4.98 2.12
CA LEU A 109 16.98 5.01 2.76
C LEU A 109 18.04 4.22 1.98
N ASP A 110 17.66 3.10 1.36
CA ASP A 110 18.48 2.32 0.44
C ASP A 110 18.65 3.00 -0.93
N GLY A 111 17.83 4.03 -1.22
CA GLY A 111 17.87 4.78 -2.45
C GLY A 111 17.25 4.07 -3.66
N ARG A 112 16.63 2.90 -3.49
CA ARG A 112 15.87 2.23 -4.57
C ARG A 112 14.53 2.89 -4.85
N LYS A 113 13.86 3.38 -3.81
CA LYS A 113 12.69 4.26 -3.94
C LYS A 113 13.14 5.71 -3.92
N LYS A 114 12.57 6.54 -4.80
CA LYS A 114 12.97 7.95 -4.95
C LYS A 114 11.87 8.95 -4.56
N LEU A 115 10.62 8.50 -4.50
CA LEU A 115 9.49 9.28 -4.04
C LEU A 115 8.50 8.34 -3.34
N ALA A 116 8.08 8.71 -2.13
CA ALA A 116 6.93 8.12 -1.43
C ALA A 116 5.79 9.12 -1.35
N ARG A 117 4.57 8.61 -1.46
CA ARG A 117 3.33 9.39 -1.38
C ARG A 117 2.36 8.62 -0.49
N MET A 118 1.97 9.22 0.62
CA MET A 118 0.98 8.67 1.54
C MET A 118 -0.20 9.62 1.59
N THR A 119 -1.36 9.15 1.14
CA THR A 119 -2.57 9.95 0.98
C THR A 119 -3.67 9.36 1.86
N HIS A 120 -4.15 10.15 2.82
CA HIS A 120 -5.18 9.74 3.78
C HIS A 120 -6.23 10.84 3.94
N ALA A 121 -7.47 10.46 4.26
CA ALA A 121 -8.46 11.42 4.69
C ALA A 121 -8.10 11.97 6.08
N TYR A 122 -8.35 13.26 6.35
CA TYR A 122 -8.08 13.89 7.65
C TYR A 122 -9.35 14.47 8.27
N PRO A 123 -9.48 14.56 9.60
CA PRO A 123 -8.54 14.08 10.63
C PRO A 123 -8.44 12.55 10.72
N PRO A 124 -7.36 11.98 11.31
CA PRO A 124 -6.23 12.64 11.99
C PRO A 124 -5.26 13.36 11.02
N MET A 125 -4.44 14.27 11.57
CA MET A 125 -3.45 15.06 10.80
C MET A 125 -2.10 14.33 10.64
N THR A 126 -2.06 13.04 10.92
CA THR A 126 -0.90 12.15 10.82
C THR A 126 -1.37 10.78 10.33
N PHE A 127 -0.47 10.02 9.72
CA PHE A 127 -0.71 8.59 9.47
C PHE A 127 0.16 7.73 10.40
N ASP A 128 -0.20 6.46 10.55
CA ASP A 128 0.54 5.53 11.42
C ASP A 128 1.99 5.38 10.95
N GLY A 129 2.94 5.45 11.89
CA GLY A 129 4.37 5.37 11.58
C GLY A 129 4.97 6.59 10.88
N GLU A 130 4.22 7.69 10.71
CA GLU A 130 4.75 8.92 10.11
C GLU A 130 6.03 9.42 10.82
N HIS A 131 6.06 9.32 12.16
CA HIS A 131 7.22 9.67 12.98
C HIS A 131 8.50 8.86 12.64
N ARG A 132 8.36 7.64 12.09
CA ARG A 132 9.50 6.82 11.64
C ARG A 132 10.16 7.40 10.39
N PHE A 133 9.44 8.18 9.59
CA PHE A 133 10.02 8.96 8.49
C PHE A 133 10.58 10.29 9.02
N ASP A 134 9.85 10.97 9.90
CA ASP A 134 10.25 12.29 10.44
C ASP A 134 11.64 12.27 11.08
N GLN A 135 12.01 11.20 11.80
CA GLN A 135 13.36 11.04 12.35
C GLN A 135 14.48 11.14 11.30
N TRP A 136 14.23 10.75 10.05
CA TRP A 136 15.21 10.81 8.95
C TRP A 136 15.16 12.15 8.22
N VAL A 137 14.03 12.87 8.31
CA VAL A 137 13.93 14.27 7.91
C VAL A 137 14.76 15.14 8.85
N ASP A 138 14.64 14.93 10.16
CA ASP A 138 15.42 15.66 11.17
C ASP A 138 16.93 15.43 11.04
N LYS A 139 17.33 14.22 10.62
CA LYS A 139 18.72 13.88 10.30
C LYS A 139 19.20 14.43 8.94
N GLY A 140 18.34 15.10 8.18
CA GLY A 140 18.65 15.69 6.88
C GLY A 140 18.82 14.67 5.74
N MET A 141 18.41 13.41 5.93
CA MET A 141 18.49 12.37 4.90
C MET A 141 17.29 12.37 3.96
N LEU A 142 16.11 12.69 4.50
CA LEU A 142 14.87 12.80 3.72
C LEU A 142 14.39 14.25 3.69
N HIS A 143 13.62 14.57 2.65
CA HIS A 143 12.79 15.77 2.60
C HIS A 143 11.31 15.37 2.66
N ARG A 144 10.52 16.17 3.38
CA ARG A 144 9.09 16.00 3.57
C ARG A 144 8.32 17.21 3.07
N GLU A 145 7.24 16.98 2.33
CA GLU A 145 6.27 18.00 1.95
C GLU A 145 4.84 17.52 2.24
N VAL A 146 4.01 18.39 2.81
CA VAL A 146 2.60 18.09 3.11
C VAL A 146 1.69 18.95 2.24
N VAL A 147 0.71 18.31 1.63
CA VAL A 147 -0.37 18.95 0.89
C VAL A 147 -1.69 18.60 1.56
N ILE A 148 -2.51 19.62 1.82
CA ILE A 148 -3.84 19.49 2.41
C ILE A 148 -4.85 19.99 1.37
N GLU A 149 -5.80 19.14 1.03
CA GLU A 149 -6.85 19.37 0.05
C GLU A 149 -8.21 19.18 0.74
N PRO A 150 -8.83 20.27 1.23
CA PRO A 150 -10.16 20.21 1.83
C PRO A 150 -11.21 19.69 0.85
N PHE A 151 -12.22 18.98 1.36
CA PHE A 151 -13.44 18.74 0.61
C PHE A 151 -14.32 19.98 0.67
N ASP A 152 -15.12 20.22 -0.39
CA ASP A 152 -16.13 21.29 -0.38
C ASP A 152 -17.17 21.05 0.74
N VAL A 153 -17.50 19.78 0.99
CA VAL A 153 -18.37 19.34 2.07
C VAL A 153 -17.73 18.15 2.80
N PRO A 154 -17.63 18.19 4.16
CA PRO A 154 -17.12 17.06 4.93
C PRO A 154 -17.87 15.74 4.63
N ALA A 155 -17.12 14.64 4.57
CA ALA A 155 -17.65 13.33 4.25
C ALA A 155 -17.15 12.27 5.23
N LYS A 156 -18.08 11.48 5.81
CA LYS A 156 -17.76 10.39 6.76
C LYS A 156 -16.88 10.82 7.95
N GLY A 157 -17.05 12.05 8.43
CA GLY A 157 -16.26 12.61 9.53
C GLY A 157 -14.90 13.19 9.11
N TYR A 158 -14.56 13.14 7.82
CA TYR A 158 -13.33 13.72 7.27
C TYR A 158 -13.60 15.07 6.61
N LEU A 159 -12.63 15.97 6.72
CA LEU A 159 -12.65 17.34 6.21
C LEU A 159 -11.94 17.48 4.85
N GLY A 160 -11.15 16.49 4.46
CA GLY A 160 -10.38 16.55 3.22
C GLY A 160 -9.39 15.41 3.12
N THR A 161 -8.48 15.56 2.16
CA THR A 161 -7.34 14.67 1.94
C THR A 161 -6.05 15.34 2.35
N ARG A 162 -5.19 14.59 3.04
CA ARG A 162 -3.84 14.98 3.39
C ARG A 162 -2.88 14.03 2.69
N THR A 163 -2.01 14.60 1.86
CA THR A 163 -0.95 13.87 1.18
C THR A 163 0.39 14.29 1.74
N VAL A 164 1.18 13.32 2.19
CA VAL A 164 2.57 13.51 2.62
C VAL A 164 3.49 12.89 1.58
N PHE A 165 4.42 13.70 1.09
CA PHE A 165 5.48 13.27 0.19
C PHE A 165 6.79 13.15 0.95
N TYR A 166 7.55 12.10 0.65
CA TYR A 166 8.93 11.96 1.08
C TYR A 166 9.83 11.68 -0.13
N THR A 167 11.01 12.30 -0.12
CA THR A 167 12.07 12.10 -1.12
C THR A 167 13.42 12.01 -0.41
N PRO A 168 14.44 11.36 -0.99
CA PRO A 168 15.81 11.58 -0.56
C PRO A 168 16.15 13.08 -0.64
N LYS A 169 16.98 13.57 0.28
CA LYS A 169 17.45 14.95 0.24
C LYS A 169 18.19 15.23 -1.08
N GLY A 170 17.83 16.31 -1.77
CA GLY A 170 18.35 16.64 -3.11
C GLY A 170 17.49 16.13 -4.29
N GLU A 171 16.50 15.26 -4.02
CA GLU A 171 15.57 14.73 -5.02
C GLU A 171 14.18 15.39 -4.93
N GLU A 172 14.08 16.55 -4.27
CA GLU A 172 12.80 17.23 -4.00
C GLU A 172 12.04 17.60 -5.29
N TRP A 173 12.76 17.76 -6.41
CA TRP A 173 12.20 18.05 -7.73
C TRP A 173 11.15 17.03 -8.20
N ARG A 174 11.16 15.81 -7.64
CA ARG A 174 10.17 14.77 -7.95
C ARG A 174 8.76 15.14 -7.50
N ILE A 175 8.62 15.93 -6.45
CA ILE A 175 7.31 16.34 -5.92
C ILE A 175 6.58 17.31 -6.88
N PRO A 176 7.17 18.43 -7.34
CA PRO A 176 6.52 19.27 -8.33
C PRO A 176 6.34 18.55 -9.68
N ALA A 177 7.25 17.66 -10.08
CA ALA A 177 7.09 16.84 -11.27
C ALA A 177 5.87 15.91 -11.15
N HIS A 178 5.69 15.24 -10.01
CA HIS A 178 4.51 14.43 -9.71
C HIS A 178 3.22 15.25 -9.80
N LYS A 179 3.19 16.42 -9.16
CA LYS A 179 2.02 17.33 -9.23
C LYS A 179 1.71 17.75 -10.66
N LEU A 180 2.73 18.00 -11.48
CA LEU A 180 2.55 18.35 -12.89
C LEU A 180 1.92 17.19 -13.68
N ILE A 181 2.42 15.96 -13.48
CA ILE A 181 1.86 14.75 -14.12
C ILE A 181 0.38 14.59 -13.75
N TRP A 182 0.04 14.72 -12.47
CA TRP A 182 -1.33 14.59 -11.99
C TRP A 182 -2.27 15.67 -12.53
N ARG A 183 -1.79 16.91 -12.68
CA ARG A 183 -2.57 17.96 -13.36
C ARG A 183 -2.74 17.68 -14.85
N ALA A 184 -1.68 17.21 -15.53
CA ALA A 184 -1.72 16.90 -16.95
C ALA A 184 -2.64 15.71 -17.26
N SER A 185 -2.77 14.76 -16.33
CA SER A 185 -3.64 13.59 -16.45
C SER A 185 -5.10 13.87 -16.10
N ALA A 186 -5.49 15.12 -15.80
CA ALA A 186 -6.88 15.50 -15.52
C ALA A 186 -7.87 15.07 -16.61
N LYS A 187 -7.43 14.96 -17.87
CA LYS A 187 -8.26 14.52 -19.01
C LYS A 187 -8.21 13.00 -19.26
N GLY A 188 -7.44 12.26 -18.47
CA GLY A 188 -7.29 10.82 -18.61
C GLY A 188 -5.90 10.35 -18.23
N TRP A 189 -5.85 9.14 -17.67
CA TRP A 189 -4.62 8.41 -17.39
C TRP A 189 -4.28 7.44 -18.54
N ASN A 190 -3.00 7.21 -18.80
CA ASN A 190 -2.52 6.34 -19.87
C ASN A 190 -1.13 5.77 -19.54
N GLU A 191 -0.61 4.92 -20.42
CA GLU A 191 0.72 4.29 -20.27
C GLU A 191 1.86 5.29 -20.04
N THR A 192 1.83 6.44 -20.71
CA THR A 192 2.86 7.47 -20.51
C THR A 192 2.85 7.99 -19.08
N PHE A 193 1.67 8.22 -18.50
CA PHE A 193 1.55 8.66 -17.12
C PHE A 193 1.92 7.57 -16.11
N GLU A 194 1.61 6.30 -16.38
CA GLU A 194 2.11 5.17 -15.56
C GLU A 194 3.64 5.12 -15.54
N ARG A 195 4.29 5.24 -16.72
CA ARG A 195 5.76 5.24 -16.80
C ARG A 195 6.38 6.42 -16.08
N LEU A 196 5.82 7.61 -16.27
CA LEU A 196 6.32 8.81 -15.60
C LEU A 196 6.16 8.71 -14.09
N GLU A 197 5.03 8.21 -13.58
CA GLU A 197 4.83 7.97 -12.15
C GLU A 197 5.79 6.90 -11.61
N GLY A 198 5.95 5.79 -12.35
CA GLY A 198 6.88 4.71 -12.01
C GLY A 198 8.33 5.19 -11.90
N MET A 199 8.79 5.98 -12.88
CA MET A 199 10.09 6.63 -12.88
C MET A 199 10.28 7.56 -11.68
N LEU A 200 9.25 8.35 -11.32
CA LEU A 200 9.33 9.22 -10.14
C LEU A 200 9.48 8.42 -8.85
N PHE A 201 8.82 7.26 -8.75
CA PHE A 201 8.97 6.36 -7.61
C PHE A 201 10.30 5.61 -7.59
N GLY A 202 11.00 5.51 -8.72
CA GLY A 202 12.30 4.82 -8.84
C GLY A 202 12.20 3.41 -9.42
N TYR A 203 11.10 3.06 -10.08
CA TYR A 203 11.02 1.79 -10.82
C TYR A 203 11.83 1.86 -12.12
N GLU A 204 12.40 0.72 -12.49
CA GLU A 204 13.09 0.51 -13.76
C GLU A 204 12.08 0.31 -14.90
N ASP A 205 12.54 0.52 -16.15
CA ASP A 205 11.68 0.47 -17.33
C ASP A 205 10.95 -0.87 -17.48
N TRP A 206 11.65 -1.99 -17.27
CA TRP A 206 11.05 -3.32 -17.37
C TRP A 206 10.00 -3.60 -16.27
N GLN A 207 10.13 -2.97 -15.10
CA GLN A 207 9.13 -3.06 -14.03
C GLN A 207 7.87 -2.28 -14.44
N CYS A 208 8.05 -1.09 -15.04
CA CYS A 208 6.94 -0.33 -15.62
C CYS A 208 6.27 -1.09 -16.77
N ASP A 209 7.05 -1.74 -17.65
CA ASP A 209 6.54 -2.58 -18.75
C ASP A 209 5.65 -3.70 -18.21
N TRP A 210 6.17 -4.47 -17.26
CA TRP A 210 5.43 -5.56 -16.63
C TRP A 210 4.13 -5.05 -15.99
N TRP A 211 4.19 -3.91 -15.29
CA TRP A 211 3.03 -3.31 -14.62
C TRP A 211 1.93 -2.91 -15.62
N ILE A 212 2.32 -2.28 -16.72
CA ILE A 212 1.41 -1.84 -17.80
C ILE A 212 0.76 -3.05 -18.49
N ASP A 213 1.54 -4.08 -18.79
CA ASP A 213 1.03 -5.33 -19.37
C ASP A 213 0.05 -6.03 -18.43
N HIS A 214 0.39 -6.08 -17.14
CA HIS A 214 -0.44 -6.68 -16.10
C HIS A 214 -1.80 -5.95 -15.97
N LEU A 215 -1.81 -4.62 -16.00
CA LEU A 215 -3.05 -3.83 -15.98
C LEU A 215 -3.92 -4.11 -17.22
N SER A 216 -3.30 -4.17 -18.39
CA SER A 216 -3.97 -4.42 -19.68
C SER A 216 -4.60 -5.81 -19.73
N GLN A 217 -3.89 -6.85 -19.29
CA GLN A 217 -4.37 -8.23 -19.28
C GLN A 217 -5.59 -8.44 -18.36
N ARG A 218 -5.70 -7.65 -17.30
CA ARG A 218 -6.83 -7.72 -16.35
C ARG A 218 -8.03 -6.88 -16.77
N GLY A 219 -7.99 -6.23 -17.93
CA GLY A 219 -9.07 -5.36 -18.39
C GLY A 219 -9.35 -4.19 -17.45
N ARG A 220 -8.40 -3.86 -16.56
CA ARG A 220 -8.52 -2.64 -15.75
C ARG A 220 -8.36 -1.48 -16.71
N ARG A 221 -9.42 -0.70 -16.90
CA ARG A 221 -9.29 0.62 -17.54
C ARG A 221 -8.32 1.44 -16.70
N TRP A 222 -7.49 2.24 -17.38
CA TRP A 222 -6.68 3.29 -16.77
C TRP A 222 -7.50 4.04 -15.73
N ARG A 223 -6.89 4.40 -14.59
CA ARG A 223 -7.56 5.16 -13.53
C ARG A 223 -8.21 6.39 -14.17
N GLN A 224 -9.54 6.45 -14.18
CA GLN A 224 -10.23 7.68 -14.50
C GLN A 224 -10.14 8.54 -13.25
N ASN A 225 -9.53 9.72 -13.35
CA ASN A 225 -9.69 10.72 -12.31
C ASN A 225 -11.18 11.03 -12.22
N ALA A 226 -11.74 11.02 -11.01
CA ALA A 226 -13.07 11.56 -10.79
C ALA A 226 -13.06 13.01 -11.33
N PRO A 227 -14.05 13.41 -12.14
CA PRO A 227 -14.10 14.77 -12.63
C PRO A 227 -14.16 15.73 -11.45
N VAL A 228 -13.31 16.75 -11.47
CA VAL A 228 -13.62 18.01 -10.78
C VAL A 228 -14.76 18.60 -11.61
N GLU A 229 -16.00 18.41 -11.16
CA GLU A 229 -17.15 19.07 -11.77
C GLU A 229 -17.00 20.58 -11.55
N SER A 230 -16.44 21.25 -12.54
CA SER A 230 -16.56 22.69 -12.67
C SER A 230 -17.99 22.99 -13.15
N GLU A 231 -18.91 23.19 -12.22
CA GLU A 231 -20.20 23.79 -12.56
C GLU A 231 -19.95 25.22 -13.04
N THR A 232 -20.27 25.44 -14.31
CA THR A 232 -20.38 26.78 -14.90
C THR A 232 -21.71 27.36 -14.41
N PRO A 233 -21.78 28.60 -13.88
CA PRO A 233 -23.05 29.16 -13.46
C PRO A 233 -23.90 29.46 -14.69
N ALA A 234 -25.08 28.85 -14.76
CA ALA A 234 -26.12 29.25 -15.69
C ALA A 234 -26.64 30.64 -15.28
N GLY A 235 -26.63 31.58 -16.24
CA GLY A 235 -27.39 32.82 -16.16
C GLY A 235 -28.86 32.63 -16.46
#